data_AF-A0A1A3CVZ4-F1
#
_entry.id   AF-A0A1A3CVZ4-F1
#
_cell.length_a   1.000
_cell.length_b   1.000
_cell.length_c   1.000
_cell.angle_alpha   90.00
_cell.angle_beta   90.00
_cell.angle_gamma   90.00
#
_symmetry.space_group_name_H-M   'P 1'
#
loop_
_entity.id
_entity.type
_entity.pdbx_description
1 polymer ?
#
loop_
_entity_poly.entity_id
_entity_poly.type
_entity_poly.pdbx_seq_one_letter_code
_entity_poly.pdbx_strand_id
1 'polypeptide(L)'
;MERFRSVIRECLADYRSISTTLYFCTRLEQPNVLRYEPSTPDRPEWFHEHADAWSAASASRQVSVVAYLNDVAEGGETVFPALDYTQRCEKGSVLFFPSNYLFHHLARPPESGPKIVVVTWIHFGANDGEASYVTMPLGMKRDREFLVAEVERDPTDVKSVFDLAQSYFDSGDFANARTWYARRAEMGGADEEVYCSLNLVAQAMANLGAPWPEVQDAFLRAWAFRPCRAEPLHQIAVHYRVEQQYQLGYLFAQRAAAIPLPGEDISVDRDVYAWRALDEQAVCASWIGKHAEAFGLCRRLLASPELPEGRRQGVAGNRDVSVPAMLEAASSYPDAVVGGLVGSARDGEVTVSVVAGSDREVTEQTLNSFLHCCTDLSRVGRFVVVGAGLSAQDRAWLQQRYGFVEFADAGVGEGAGVPLGLVRKQVGSRWWLHLGQGWRFFAPEDYLGRLIGVLEAEPRVFQVGVNYGDAVKLTHSCAAEKLARRAPGAGRYVLADAVASGPAMFDTARLDKAGGLKDTDSDPIAQLRQRSATAGLSTATLDEVLCITAI
;
A
#
# COMPACT_ATOMS: atom_id res chain seq x y z
N MET A 1 -12.84 -18.34 -10.39
CA MET A 1 -13.42 -17.87 -11.66
C MET A 1 -13.78 -16.38 -11.64
N GLU A 2 -14.44 -15.85 -10.61
CA GLU A 2 -14.75 -14.40 -10.54
C GLU A 2 -13.51 -13.51 -10.54
N ARG A 3 -12.48 -13.85 -9.74
CA ARG A 3 -11.19 -13.16 -9.75
C ARG A 3 -10.54 -13.13 -11.15
N PHE A 4 -10.61 -14.24 -11.88
CA PHE A 4 -10.12 -14.30 -13.27
C PHE A 4 -10.90 -13.35 -14.18
N ARG A 5 -12.24 -13.35 -14.09
CA ARG A 5 -13.08 -12.42 -14.86
C ARG A 5 -12.77 -10.95 -14.55
N SER A 6 -12.45 -10.61 -13.30
CA SER A 6 -12.00 -9.25 -12.92
C SER A 6 -10.71 -8.88 -13.63
N VAL A 7 -9.68 -9.71 -13.51
CA VAL A 7 -8.37 -9.48 -14.13
C VAL A 7 -8.49 -9.37 -15.65
N ILE A 8 -9.27 -10.23 -16.30
CA ILE A 8 -9.47 -10.16 -17.76
C ILE A 8 -10.18 -8.86 -18.17
N ARG A 9 -11.13 -8.35 -17.37
CA ARG A 9 -11.79 -7.06 -17.65
C ARG A 9 -10.82 -5.88 -17.51
N GLU A 10 -9.93 -5.92 -16.52
CA GLU A 10 -8.87 -4.91 -16.35
C GLU A 10 -7.91 -4.93 -17.55
N CYS A 11 -7.38 -6.11 -17.91
CA CYS A 11 -6.53 -6.25 -19.08
C CYS A 11 -7.23 -5.84 -20.39
N LEU A 12 -8.53 -6.12 -20.53
CA LEU A 12 -9.32 -5.69 -21.68
C LEU A 12 -9.50 -4.16 -21.71
N ALA A 13 -9.68 -3.51 -20.57
CA ALA A 13 -9.75 -2.05 -20.50
C ALA A 13 -8.44 -1.41 -20.99
N ASP A 14 -7.30 -1.96 -20.58
CA ASP A 14 -5.99 -1.54 -21.07
C ASP A 14 -5.83 -1.83 -22.56
N TYR A 15 -6.21 -3.02 -23.03
CA TYR A 15 -6.13 -3.41 -24.44
C TYR A 15 -7.05 -2.58 -25.35
N ARG A 16 -8.17 -2.07 -24.83
CA ARG A 16 -9.04 -1.12 -25.54
C ARG A 16 -8.40 0.25 -25.71
N SER A 17 -7.41 0.63 -24.91
CA SER A 17 -6.72 1.92 -25.06
C SER A 17 -5.93 2.01 -26.38
N ILE A 18 -5.52 0.87 -26.94
CA ILE A 18 -4.70 0.77 -28.16
C ILE A 18 -5.50 0.47 -29.44
N SER A 19 -6.79 0.12 -29.34
CA SER A 19 -7.62 -0.20 -30.52
C SER A 19 -9.00 0.44 -30.43
N THR A 20 -9.32 1.27 -31.43
CA THR A 20 -10.59 1.99 -31.54
C THR A 20 -11.78 1.12 -31.96
N THR A 21 -11.57 -0.15 -32.32
CA THR A 21 -12.62 -1.05 -32.80
C THR A 21 -13.06 -2.08 -31.77
N LEU A 22 -12.36 -2.19 -30.63
CA LEU A 22 -12.66 -3.17 -29.58
C LEU A 22 -13.70 -2.71 -28.55
N TYR A 23 -14.22 -1.48 -28.64
CA TYR A 23 -15.22 -0.97 -27.68
C TYR A 23 -16.54 -1.76 -27.73
N PHE A 24 -16.89 -2.33 -28.89
CA PHE A 24 -18.07 -3.17 -29.08
C PHE A 24 -17.97 -4.52 -28.37
N CYS A 25 -16.76 -4.95 -27.98
CA CYS A 25 -16.50 -6.28 -27.46
C CYS A 25 -16.66 -6.33 -25.93
N THR A 26 -17.88 -6.49 -25.41
CA THR A 26 -18.15 -6.45 -23.96
C THR A 26 -18.47 -7.80 -23.33
N ARG A 27 -18.78 -8.83 -24.13
CA ARG A 27 -19.23 -10.12 -23.63
C ARG A 27 -18.07 -11.10 -23.51
N LEU A 28 -17.76 -11.52 -22.29
CA LEU A 28 -16.77 -12.56 -22.01
C LEU A 28 -17.44 -13.95 -22.06
N GLU A 29 -16.91 -14.85 -22.88
CA GLU A 29 -17.32 -16.27 -22.92
C GLU A 29 -17.06 -16.94 -21.56
N GLN A 30 -17.73 -18.06 -21.30
CA GLN A 30 -17.43 -18.85 -20.11
C GLN A 30 -16.00 -19.39 -20.19
N PRO A 31 -15.11 -19.08 -19.23
CA PRO A 31 -13.72 -19.54 -19.31
C PRO A 31 -13.61 -21.04 -19.05
N ASN A 32 -12.72 -21.69 -19.81
CA ASN A 32 -12.42 -23.11 -19.71
C ASN A 32 -11.01 -23.31 -19.16
N VAL A 33 -10.87 -24.21 -18.19
CA VAL A 33 -9.55 -24.63 -17.70
C VAL A 33 -9.11 -25.82 -18.51
N LEU A 34 -7.96 -25.71 -19.18
CA LEU A 34 -7.36 -26.78 -19.96
C LEU A 34 -6.06 -27.23 -19.29
N ARG A 35 -5.85 -28.54 -19.29
CA ARG A 35 -4.64 -29.18 -18.80
C ARG A 35 -4.08 -30.07 -19.90
N TYR A 36 -2.91 -29.72 -20.40
CA TYR A 36 -2.16 -30.47 -21.40
C TYR A 36 -1.08 -31.27 -20.68
N GLU A 37 -1.06 -32.58 -20.83
CA GLU A 37 -0.02 -33.44 -20.28
C GLU A 37 1.17 -33.53 -21.24
N PRO A 38 2.40 -33.77 -20.74
CA PRO A 38 3.53 -34.13 -21.58
C PRO A 38 3.19 -35.34 -22.43
N SER A 39 3.27 -35.20 -23.75
CA SER A 39 2.84 -36.22 -24.72
C SER A 39 1.42 -36.75 -24.46
N THR A 40 0.38 -36.02 -24.87
CA THR A 40 -0.99 -36.55 -25.00
C THR A 40 -1.18 -37.23 -26.36
N PRO A 41 -0.89 -38.55 -26.52
CA PRO A 41 -1.10 -39.25 -27.80
C PRO A 41 -2.58 -39.34 -28.20
N ASP A 42 -3.49 -39.19 -27.23
CA ASP A 42 -4.94 -39.38 -27.44
C ASP A 42 -5.66 -38.14 -27.98
N ARG A 43 -4.98 -36.98 -28.04
CA ARG A 43 -5.52 -35.70 -28.55
C ARG A 43 -4.47 -34.90 -29.33
N PRO A 44 -3.97 -35.42 -30.47
CA PRO A 44 -2.96 -34.73 -31.28
C PRO A 44 -3.45 -33.37 -31.82
N GLU A 45 -4.76 -33.21 -31.99
CA GLU A 45 -5.37 -31.97 -32.50
C GLU A 45 -5.16 -30.75 -31.60
N TRP A 46 -4.85 -30.96 -30.33
CA TRP A 46 -4.56 -29.89 -29.37
C TRP A 46 -3.30 -29.07 -29.70
N PHE A 47 -2.43 -29.63 -30.52
CA PHE A 47 -1.16 -29.02 -30.90
C PHE A 47 -1.13 -28.61 -32.39
N HIS A 48 -2.28 -28.67 -33.06
CA HIS A 48 -2.40 -28.22 -34.44
C HIS A 48 -2.58 -26.70 -34.51
N GLU A 49 -2.12 -26.16 -35.63
CA GLU A 49 -2.34 -24.76 -36.00
C GLU A 49 -3.83 -24.51 -36.29
N HIS A 50 -4.39 -23.49 -35.66
CA HIS A 50 -5.79 -23.12 -35.80
C HIS A 50 -6.00 -21.62 -35.53
N ALA A 51 -7.17 -21.11 -35.93
CA ALA A 51 -7.69 -19.82 -35.46
C ALA A 51 -9.02 -20.03 -34.75
N ASP A 52 -9.35 -19.17 -33.80
CA ASP A 52 -10.51 -19.36 -32.93
C ASP A 52 -11.84 -18.93 -33.58
N ALA A 53 -11.77 -18.02 -34.56
CA ALA A 53 -12.87 -17.64 -35.44
C ALA A 53 -12.69 -18.30 -36.82
N TRP A 54 -13.17 -19.54 -36.95
CA TRP A 54 -13.01 -20.38 -38.15
C TRP A 54 -14.34 -20.91 -38.72
N SER A 55 -15.45 -20.76 -37.98
CA SER A 55 -16.77 -21.23 -38.41
C SER A 55 -17.83 -20.17 -38.12
N ALA A 56 -19.02 -20.31 -38.72
CA ALA A 56 -20.15 -19.42 -38.42
C ALA A 56 -20.48 -19.38 -36.92
N ALA A 57 -20.37 -20.51 -36.22
CA ALA A 57 -20.63 -20.58 -34.78
C ALA A 57 -19.57 -19.82 -33.94
N SER A 58 -18.31 -19.78 -34.40
CA SER A 58 -17.21 -19.12 -33.69
C SER A 58 -16.85 -17.75 -34.24
N ALA A 59 -17.51 -17.29 -35.30
CA ALA A 59 -17.27 -16.01 -35.98
C ALA A 59 -17.45 -14.78 -35.06
N SER A 60 -18.23 -14.92 -33.99
CA SER A 60 -18.43 -13.84 -33.01
C SER A 60 -17.24 -13.65 -32.05
N ARG A 61 -16.26 -14.56 -32.02
CA ARG A 61 -15.05 -14.41 -31.20
C ARG A 61 -14.16 -13.35 -31.83
N GLN A 62 -13.92 -12.27 -31.09
CA GLN A 62 -13.11 -11.14 -31.55
C GLN A 62 -11.71 -11.16 -30.92
N VAL A 63 -11.63 -11.50 -29.64
CA VAL A 63 -10.37 -11.57 -28.89
C VAL A 63 -10.28 -12.90 -28.15
N SER A 64 -9.14 -13.57 -28.32
CA SER A 64 -8.77 -14.79 -27.62
C SER A 64 -7.89 -14.45 -26.43
N VAL A 65 -8.11 -15.16 -25.32
CA VAL A 65 -7.42 -14.94 -24.06
C VAL A 65 -6.89 -16.27 -23.53
N VAL A 66 -5.59 -16.32 -23.24
CA VAL A 66 -4.92 -17.48 -22.63
C VAL A 66 -4.18 -17.02 -21.39
N ALA A 67 -4.55 -17.52 -20.21
CA ALA A 67 -3.85 -17.25 -18.96
C ALA A 67 -3.13 -18.49 -18.46
N TYR A 68 -1.85 -18.35 -18.11
CA TYR A 68 -0.98 -19.45 -17.71
C TYR A 68 -0.96 -19.59 -16.19
N LEU A 69 -1.34 -20.76 -15.68
CA LEU A 69 -1.49 -21.01 -14.24
C LEU A 69 -0.25 -21.64 -13.59
N ASN A 70 0.70 -22.11 -14.40
CA ASN A 70 1.97 -22.68 -13.94
C ASN A 70 3.08 -22.45 -14.98
N ASP A 71 4.31 -22.67 -14.53
CA ASP A 71 5.51 -22.63 -15.38
C ASP A 71 5.73 -24.00 -16.06
N VAL A 72 6.21 -23.98 -17.30
CA VAL A 72 6.76 -25.14 -18.02
C VAL A 72 8.11 -24.74 -18.60
N ALA A 73 9.18 -25.44 -18.21
CA ALA A 73 10.56 -25.05 -18.51
C ALA A 73 10.98 -25.36 -19.95
N GLU A 74 10.53 -26.50 -20.47
CA GLU A 74 10.74 -26.99 -21.83
C GLU A 74 9.40 -27.35 -22.47
N GLY A 75 9.14 -26.79 -23.67
CA GLY A 75 7.89 -26.95 -24.40
C GLY A 75 6.73 -26.11 -23.84
N GLY A 76 5.51 -26.38 -24.34
CA GLY A 76 4.28 -25.77 -23.83
C GLY A 76 4.03 -24.34 -24.31
N GLU A 77 4.84 -23.81 -25.21
CA GLU A 77 4.70 -22.47 -25.73
C GLU A 77 3.43 -22.33 -26.59
N THR A 78 2.87 -21.12 -26.63
CA THR A 78 1.87 -20.76 -27.65
C THR A 78 2.60 -20.03 -28.77
N VAL A 79 2.57 -20.59 -29.98
CA VAL A 79 3.34 -20.12 -31.14
C VAL A 79 2.40 -19.52 -32.17
N PHE A 80 2.78 -18.37 -32.73
CA PHE A 80 2.11 -17.68 -33.83
C PHE A 80 3.04 -17.69 -35.04
N PRO A 81 2.96 -18.71 -35.92
CA PRO A 81 3.92 -18.90 -36.99
C PRO A 81 4.03 -17.70 -37.94
N ALA A 82 2.89 -17.10 -38.33
CA ALA A 82 2.88 -15.94 -39.22
C ALA A 82 3.45 -14.64 -38.60
N LEU A 83 3.59 -14.57 -37.28
CA LEU A 83 4.08 -13.38 -36.58
C LEU A 83 5.53 -13.53 -36.08
N ASP A 84 6.15 -14.69 -36.30
CA ASP A 84 7.43 -15.07 -35.69
C ASP A 84 7.46 -14.79 -34.18
N TYR A 85 6.34 -15.08 -33.51
CA TYR A 85 6.14 -14.79 -32.10
C TYR A 85 5.83 -16.07 -31.33
N THR A 86 6.44 -16.21 -30.15
CA THR A 86 6.27 -17.36 -29.27
C THR A 86 6.12 -16.88 -27.83
N GLN A 87 5.02 -17.24 -27.18
CA GLN A 87 4.77 -16.99 -25.77
C GLN A 87 5.08 -18.25 -24.95
N ARG A 88 6.02 -18.12 -24.01
CA ARG A 88 6.36 -19.19 -23.05
C ARG A 88 5.24 -19.40 -22.02
N CYS A 89 5.17 -20.61 -21.47
CA CYS A 89 4.26 -20.92 -20.39
C CYS A 89 4.84 -20.42 -19.06
N GLU A 90 4.56 -19.16 -18.73
CA GLU A 90 5.04 -18.49 -17.52
C GLU A 90 3.87 -18.15 -16.60
N LYS A 91 3.92 -18.61 -15.35
CA LYS A 91 2.83 -18.46 -14.40
C LYS A 91 2.49 -16.99 -14.17
N GLY A 92 1.19 -16.68 -14.28
CA GLY A 92 0.66 -15.33 -14.06
C GLY A 92 0.69 -14.44 -15.30
N SER A 93 1.26 -14.91 -16.41
CA SER A 93 1.13 -14.24 -17.70
C SER A 93 -0.27 -14.45 -18.31
N VAL A 94 -0.73 -13.43 -19.04
CA VAL A 94 -1.99 -13.49 -19.80
C VAL A 94 -1.71 -12.97 -21.21
N LEU A 95 -2.11 -13.77 -22.19
CA LEU A 95 -1.95 -13.47 -23.60
C LEU A 95 -3.30 -13.05 -24.20
N PHE A 96 -3.34 -11.91 -24.88
CA PHE A 96 -4.49 -11.36 -25.61
C PHE A 96 -4.14 -11.21 -27.09
N PHE A 97 -4.99 -11.74 -27.98
CA PHE A 97 -4.78 -11.61 -29.42
C PHE A 97 -6.11 -11.70 -30.19
N PRO A 98 -6.23 -11.11 -31.40
CA PRO A 98 -7.42 -11.25 -32.22
C PRO A 98 -7.69 -12.71 -32.60
N SER A 99 -8.95 -13.14 -32.58
CA SER A 99 -9.32 -14.55 -32.83
C SER A 99 -9.31 -14.97 -34.31
N ASN A 100 -9.02 -14.05 -35.23
CA ASN A 100 -9.18 -14.25 -36.67
C ASN A 100 -8.01 -15.00 -37.33
N TYR A 101 -8.17 -15.34 -38.61
CA TYR A 101 -7.23 -16.17 -39.38
C TYR A 101 -5.80 -15.61 -39.50
N LEU A 102 -5.58 -14.30 -39.27
CA LEU A 102 -4.24 -13.70 -39.27
C LEU A 102 -3.43 -14.07 -38.02
N PHE A 103 -4.09 -14.50 -36.96
CA PHE A 103 -3.49 -14.88 -35.67
C PHE A 103 -3.68 -16.38 -35.42
N HIS A 104 -3.55 -17.18 -36.47
CA HIS A 104 -3.50 -18.62 -36.30
C HIS A 104 -2.29 -19.00 -35.43
N HIS A 105 -2.51 -19.97 -34.55
CA HIS A 105 -1.56 -20.33 -33.53
C HIS A 105 -1.65 -21.82 -33.21
N LEU A 106 -0.61 -22.32 -32.55
CA LEU A 106 -0.57 -23.68 -32.02
C LEU A 106 0.04 -23.66 -30.62
N ALA A 107 -0.36 -24.64 -29.80
CA ALA A 107 0.37 -24.95 -28.58
C ALA A 107 1.47 -25.98 -28.92
N ARG A 108 2.70 -25.76 -28.45
CA ARG A 108 3.71 -26.81 -28.44
C ARG A 108 3.42 -27.81 -27.33
N PRO A 109 3.75 -29.10 -27.51
CA PRO A 109 3.69 -30.08 -26.42
C PRO A 109 4.51 -29.62 -25.21
N PRO A 110 4.00 -29.73 -23.98
CA PRO A 110 4.74 -29.32 -22.80
C PRO A 110 5.64 -30.47 -22.32
N GLU A 111 6.94 -30.40 -22.62
CA GLU A 111 7.87 -31.53 -22.48
C GLU A 111 8.30 -31.77 -21.03
N SER A 112 8.54 -30.69 -20.29
CA SER A 112 9.06 -30.74 -18.90
C SER A 112 7.99 -30.97 -17.82
N GLY A 113 6.69 -30.89 -18.14
CA GLY A 113 5.61 -31.01 -17.16
C GLY A 113 4.26 -30.53 -17.71
N PRO A 114 3.14 -30.74 -16.99
CA PRO A 114 1.82 -30.36 -17.48
C PRO A 114 1.67 -28.85 -17.66
N LYS A 115 1.01 -28.42 -18.74
CA LYS A 115 0.60 -27.02 -18.95
C LYS A 115 -0.86 -26.85 -18.51
N ILE A 116 -1.10 -25.93 -17.58
CA ILE A 116 -2.44 -25.58 -17.11
C ILE A 116 -2.74 -24.14 -17.50
N VAL A 117 -3.79 -23.96 -18.29
CA VAL A 117 -4.23 -22.64 -18.76
C VAL A 117 -5.71 -22.42 -18.56
N VAL A 118 -6.11 -21.16 -18.46
CA VAL A 118 -7.49 -20.74 -18.66
C VAL A 118 -7.62 -20.12 -20.04
N VAL A 119 -8.53 -20.66 -20.85
CA VAL A 119 -8.84 -20.17 -22.19
C VAL A 119 -10.24 -19.59 -22.20
N THR A 120 -10.41 -18.41 -22.79
CA THR A 120 -11.71 -17.76 -22.97
C THR A 120 -11.68 -16.85 -24.19
N TRP A 121 -12.85 -16.44 -24.63
CA TRP A 121 -13.00 -15.50 -25.75
C TRP A 121 -13.85 -14.30 -25.35
N ILE A 122 -13.66 -13.20 -26.07
CA ILE A 122 -14.46 -11.98 -25.94
C ILE A 122 -15.19 -11.77 -27.26
N HIS A 123 -16.48 -11.51 -27.15
CA HIS A 123 -17.41 -11.30 -28.27
C HIS A 123 -17.97 -9.89 -28.26
N PHE A 124 -18.69 -9.55 -29.34
CA PHE A 124 -19.61 -8.42 -29.37
C PHE A 124 -20.61 -8.46 -28.19
N GLY A 125 -20.97 -7.28 -27.69
CA GLY A 125 -21.97 -7.09 -26.64
C GLY A 125 -23.40 -7.33 -27.10
N ALA A 126 -24.32 -7.51 -26.16
CA ALA A 126 -25.72 -7.92 -26.39
C ALA A 126 -26.65 -6.88 -27.05
N ASN A 127 -26.12 -5.80 -27.62
CA ASN A 127 -26.89 -4.91 -28.46
C ASN A 127 -26.74 -5.38 -29.91
N ASP A 128 -27.42 -6.48 -30.22
CA ASP A 128 -27.50 -7.08 -31.56
C ASP A 128 -28.44 -6.23 -32.45
N GLY A 129 -28.16 -4.93 -32.55
CA GLY A 129 -28.84 -4.04 -33.49
C GLY A 129 -28.66 -4.53 -34.94
N GLU A 130 -29.49 -4.02 -35.85
CA GLU A 130 -29.37 -4.31 -37.28
C GLU A 130 -27.92 -4.18 -37.77
N ALA A 131 -27.52 -5.04 -38.71
CA ALA A 131 -26.19 -5.02 -39.30
C ALA A 131 -25.92 -3.65 -39.97
N SER A 132 -25.35 -2.71 -39.21
CA SER A 132 -24.99 -1.39 -39.70
C SER A 132 -23.55 -1.42 -40.21
N TYR A 133 -23.35 -1.00 -41.46
CA TYR A 133 -22.01 -0.72 -41.97
C TYR A 133 -21.47 0.54 -41.29
N VAL A 134 -20.48 0.38 -40.41
CA VAL A 134 -19.85 1.50 -39.68
C VAL A 134 -18.41 1.63 -40.15
N THR A 135 -18.09 2.74 -40.81
CA THR A 135 -16.70 3.15 -41.04
C THR A 135 -16.22 3.97 -39.85
N MET A 136 -15.13 3.55 -39.20
CA MET A 136 -14.43 4.34 -38.19
C MET A 136 -13.22 5.01 -38.87
N PRO A 137 -13.22 6.33 -39.12
CA PRO A 137 -12.08 6.99 -39.73
C PRO A 137 -10.87 6.93 -38.80
N LEU A 138 -9.69 6.61 -39.34
CA LEU A 138 -8.44 6.63 -38.57
C LEU A 138 -8.20 8.03 -38.00
N GLY A 139 -8.20 8.16 -36.67
CA GLY A 139 -7.94 9.42 -35.94
C GLY A 139 -9.17 10.06 -35.27
N MET A 140 -10.37 9.52 -35.47
CA MET A 140 -11.62 10.12 -35.02
C MET A 140 -12.02 9.69 -33.59
N LYS A 141 -11.21 10.00 -32.57
CA LYS A 141 -11.78 10.15 -31.23
C LYS A 141 -12.50 11.51 -31.22
N ARG A 142 -13.83 11.50 -31.10
CA ARG A 142 -14.62 12.68 -30.70
C ARG A 142 -14.40 13.94 -31.54
N ASP A 143 -14.39 13.80 -32.87
CA ASP A 143 -14.44 14.98 -33.73
C ASP A 143 -15.71 15.78 -33.38
N ARG A 144 -15.50 17.01 -32.93
CA ARG A 144 -16.54 17.87 -32.38
C ARG A 144 -17.62 18.15 -33.42
N GLU A 145 -17.22 18.35 -34.68
CA GLU A 145 -18.15 18.64 -35.77
C GLU A 145 -19.09 17.46 -36.02
N PHE A 146 -18.58 16.24 -35.96
CA PHE A 146 -19.38 15.02 -36.06
C PHE A 146 -20.33 14.85 -34.88
N LEU A 147 -19.85 15.03 -33.65
CA LEU A 147 -20.70 14.90 -32.45
C LEU A 147 -21.78 15.98 -32.39
N VAL A 148 -21.50 17.19 -32.87
CA VAL A 148 -22.51 18.23 -33.06
C VAL A 148 -23.56 17.76 -34.08
N ALA A 149 -23.14 17.26 -35.24
CA ALA A 149 -24.06 16.76 -36.27
C ALA A 149 -24.92 15.58 -35.77
N GLU A 150 -24.37 14.67 -34.96
CA GLU A 150 -25.12 13.57 -34.37
C GLU A 150 -26.16 14.06 -33.35
N VAL A 151 -25.80 15.02 -32.50
CA VAL A 151 -26.74 15.64 -31.54
C VAL A 151 -27.79 16.49 -32.24
N GLU A 152 -27.47 17.11 -33.39
CA GLU A 152 -28.45 17.81 -34.24
C GLU A 152 -29.41 16.83 -34.91
N ARG A 153 -28.90 15.67 -35.36
CA ARG A 153 -29.68 14.60 -35.99
C ARG A 153 -30.62 13.92 -34.99
N ASP A 154 -30.14 13.63 -33.79
CA ASP A 154 -30.94 13.09 -32.69
C ASP A 154 -30.63 13.82 -31.37
N PRO A 155 -31.38 14.89 -31.06
CA PRO A 155 -31.21 15.66 -29.83
C PRO A 155 -31.51 14.88 -28.54
N THR A 156 -32.09 13.69 -28.65
CA THR A 156 -32.50 12.84 -27.52
C THR A 156 -31.51 11.70 -27.24
N ASP A 157 -30.50 11.50 -28.09
CA ASP A 157 -29.47 10.51 -27.86
C ASP A 157 -28.55 10.93 -26.71
N VAL A 158 -28.83 10.36 -25.53
CA VAL A 158 -28.08 10.56 -24.28
C VAL A 158 -26.58 10.29 -24.44
N LYS A 159 -26.19 9.35 -25.32
CA LYS A 159 -24.79 9.00 -25.52
C LYS A 159 -24.07 10.07 -26.31
N SER A 160 -24.59 10.48 -27.46
CA SER A 160 -23.99 11.55 -28.27
C SER A 160 -23.89 12.87 -27.50
N VAL A 161 -24.89 13.20 -26.69
CA VAL A 161 -24.85 14.40 -25.82
C VAL A 161 -23.73 14.30 -24.78
N PHE A 162 -23.55 13.15 -24.13
CA PHE A 162 -22.45 12.95 -23.18
C PHE A 162 -21.08 12.98 -23.87
N ASP A 163 -20.93 12.30 -25.01
CA ASP A 163 -19.68 12.25 -25.77
C ASP A 163 -19.30 13.64 -26.30
N LEU A 164 -20.27 14.47 -26.70
CA LEU A 164 -20.06 15.87 -27.07
C LEU A 164 -19.57 16.69 -25.87
N ALA A 165 -20.21 16.56 -24.71
CA ALA A 165 -19.78 17.22 -23.48
C ALA A 165 -18.34 16.84 -23.10
N GLN A 166 -18.00 15.55 -23.20
CA GLN A 166 -16.65 15.04 -22.93
C GLN A 166 -15.62 15.52 -23.96
N SER A 167 -16.01 15.67 -25.23
CA SER A 167 -15.14 16.29 -26.25
C SER A 167 -14.77 17.72 -25.89
N TYR A 168 -15.76 18.52 -25.46
CA TYR A 168 -15.50 19.88 -24.98
C TYR A 168 -14.61 19.87 -23.73
N PHE A 169 -14.90 19.01 -22.76
CA PHE A 169 -14.13 18.92 -21.52
C PHE A 169 -12.65 18.59 -21.76
N ASP A 170 -12.36 17.58 -22.58
CA ASP A 170 -10.99 17.14 -22.87
C ASP A 170 -10.19 18.18 -23.68
N SER A 171 -10.87 19.01 -24.46
CA SER A 171 -10.26 20.14 -25.18
C SER A 171 -10.05 21.39 -24.33
N GLY A 172 -10.48 21.38 -23.06
CA GLY A 172 -10.40 22.52 -22.14
C GLY A 172 -11.51 23.58 -22.33
N ASP A 173 -12.49 23.34 -23.20
CA ASP A 173 -13.66 24.21 -23.38
C ASP A 173 -14.72 23.89 -22.32
N PHE A 174 -14.42 24.25 -21.08
CA PHE A 174 -15.25 23.93 -19.92
C PHE A 174 -16.61 24.66 -19.94
N ALA A 175 -16.74 25.77 -20.67
CA ALA A 175 -18.00 26.50 -20.80
C ALA A 175 -19.03 25.69 -21.58
N ASN A 176 -18.63 25.15 -22.74
CA ASN A 176 -19.48 24.26 -23.51
C ASN A 176 -19.66 22.91 -22.81
N ALA A 177 -18.61 22.36 -22.20
CA ALA A 177 -18.71 21.11 -21.44
C ALA A 177 -19.78 21.22 -20.33
N ARG A 178 -19.74 22.28 -19.51
CA ARG A 178 -20.75 22.54 -18.47
C ARG A 178 -22.16 22.56 -19.04
N THR A 179 -22.35 23.24 -20.16
CA THR A 179 -23.67 23.38 -20.81
C THR A 179 -24.20 22.02 -21.26
N TRP A 180 -23.37 21.23 -21.94
CA TRP A 180 -23.76 19.93 -22.47
C TRP A 180 -23.92 18.86 -21.38
N TYR A 181 -23.11 18.88 -20.32
CA TYR A 181 -23.32 18.01 -19.16
C TYR A 181 -24.58 18.37 -18.37
N ALA A 182 -24.90 19.65 -18.22
CA ALA A 182 -26.15 20.08 -17.58
C ALA A 182 -27.36 19.56 -18.36
N ARG A 183 -27.35 19.74 -19.70
CA ARG A 183 -28.36 19.14 -20.58
C ARG A 183 -28.42 17.62 -20.44
N ARG A 184 -27.27 16.93 -20.41
CA ARG A 184 -27.24 15.47 -20.22
C ARG A 184 -27.89 15.07 -18.91
N ALA A 185 -27.63 15.77 -17.80
CA ALA A 185 -28.24 15.46 -16.51
C ALA A 185 -29.78 15.61 -16.55
N GLU A 186 -30.30 16.61 -17.26
CA GLU A 186 -31.75 16.86 -17.41
C GLU A 186 -32.46 15.77 -18.23
N MET A 187 -31.76 15.08 -19.13
CA MET A 187 -32.32 14.01 -19.95
C MET A 187 -32.68 12.74 -19.15
N GLY A 188 -32.26 12.64 -17.89
CA GLY A 188 -32.54 11.47 -17.03
C GLY A 188 -31.86 10.19 -17.51
N GLY A 189 -32.50 9.04 -17.28
CA GLY A 189 -31.95 7.72 -17.57
C GLY A 189 -31.39 7.04 -16.30
N ALA A 190 -30.31 6.28 -16.43
CA ALA A 190 -29.69 5.62 -15.29
C ALA A 190 -29.09 6.65 -14.31
N ASP A 191 -29.37 6.49 -13.02
CA ASP A 191 -28.90 7.40 -11.97
C ASP A 191 -27.38 7.60 -11.98
N GLU A 192 -26.60 6.57 -12.31
CA GLU A 192 -25.14 6.70 -12.42
C GLU A 192 -24.74 7.72 -13.49
N GLU A 193 -25.37 7.70 -14.66
CA GLU A 193 -25.03 8.59 -15.77
C GLU A 193 -25.45 10.03 -15.50
N VAL A 194 -26.60 10.21 -14.84
CA VAL A 194 -27.06 11.53 -14.35
C VAL A 194 -26.06 12.07 -13.32
N TYR A 195 -25.67 11.25 -12.35
CA TYR A 195 -24.65 11.60 -11.36
C TYR A 195 -23.33 12.00 -12.02
N CYS A 196 -22.81 11.20 -12.95
CA CYS A 196 -21.54 11.46 -13.64
C CYS A 196 -21.58 12.83 -14.32
N SER A 197 -22.70 13.16 -14.97
CA SER A 197 -22.92 14.45 -15.62
C SER A 197 -22.95 15.60 -14.60
N LEU A 198 -23.66 15.45 -13.47
CA LEU A 198 -23.71 16.45 -12.40
C LEU A 198 -22.32 16.71 -11.77
N ASN A 199 -21.54 15.67 -11.53
CA ASN A 199 -20.18 15.80 -11.00
C ASN A 199 -19.26 16.51 -12.00
N LEU A 200 -19.40 16.23 -13.30
CA LEU A 200 -18.63 16.89 -14.37
C LEU A 200 -19.05 18.34 -14.60
N VAL A 201 -20.33 18.70 -14.37
CA VAL A 201 -20.78 20.10 -14.30
C VAL A 201 -19.99 20.85 -13.22
N ALA A 202 -19.94 20.30 -12.01
CA ALA A 202 -19.23 20.93 -10.90
C ALA A 202 -17.72 21.05 -11.18
N GLN A 203 -17.09 20.02 -11.75
CA GLN A 203 -15.68 20.07 -12.15
C GLN A 203 -15.41 21.11 -13.25
N ALA A 204 -16.29 21.22 -14.24
CA ALA A 204 -16.18 22.24 -15.29
C ALA A 204 -16.32 23.66 -14.71
N MET A 205 -17.23 23.87 -13.75
CA MET A 205 -17.35 25.14 -13.03
C MET A 205 -16.07 25.49 -12.25
N ALA A 206 -15.47 24.51 -11.57
CA ALA A 206 -14.20 24.69 -10.87
C ALA A 206 -13.06 25.10 -11.84
N ASN A 207 -12.96 24.41 -12.98
CA ASN A 207 -11.93 24.69 -13.99
C ASN A 207 -12.11 26.06 -14.69
N LEU A 208 -13.35 26.58 -14.73
CA LEU A 208 -13.64 27.94 -15.22
C LEU A 208 -13.32 29.03 -14.20
N GLY A 209 -12.97 28.67 -12.96
CA GLY A 209 -12.81 29.64 -11.88
C GLY A 209 -14.12 30.32 -11.46
N ALA A 210 -15.24 29.60 -11.55
CA ALA A 210 -16.52 30.11 -11.05
C ALA A 210 -16.45 30.37 -9.53
N PRO A 211 -17.31 31.25 -8.97
CA PRO A 211 -17.32 31.54 -7.54
C PRO A 211 -17.47 30.27 -6.71
N TRP A 212 -16.61 30.11 -5.70
CA TRP A 212 -16.55 28.89 -4.89
C TRP A 212 -17.91 28.44 -4.31
N PRO A 213 -18.77 29.32 -3.76
CA PRO A 213 -20.07 28.89 -3.24
C PRO A 213 -20.95 28.17 -4.27
N GLU A 214 -20.89 28.58 -5.54
CA GLU A 214 -21.64 27.94 -6.64
C GLU A 214 -21.03 26.59 -7.02
N VAL A 215 -19.70 26.51 -7.05
CA VAL A 215 -18.97 25.25 -7.33
C VAL A 215 -19.23 24.23 -6.23
N GLN A 216 -19.17 24.67 -4.97
CA GLN A 216 -19.46 23.83 -3.81
C GLN A 216 -20.89 23.32 -3.83
N ASP A 217 -21.88 24.18 -4.10
CA ASP A 217 -23.28 23.77 -4.25
C ASP A 217 -23.44 22.71 -5.35
N ALA A 218 -22.80 22.90 -6.50
CA ALA A 218 -22.85 21.93 -7.60
C ALA A 218 -22.29 20.56 -7.18
N PHE A 219 -21.15 20.51 -6.48
CA PHE A 219 -20.62 19.24 -5.93
C PHE A 219 -21.54 18.63 -4.88
N LEU A 220 -22.11 19.44 -3.98
CA LEU A 220 -23.06 18.96 -2.96
C LEU A 220 -24.35 18.43 -3.58
N ARG A 221 -24.85 19.03 -4.66
CA ARG A 221 -26.00 18.54 -5.42
C ARG A 221 -25.70 17.21 -6.12
N ALA A 222 -24.51 17.06 -6.72
CA ALA A 222 -24.07 15.79 -7.28
C ALA A 222 -23.98 14.70 -6.20
N TRP A 223 -23.41 15.00 -5.04
CA TRP A 223 -23.35 14.08 -3.90
C TRP A 223 -24.73 13.74 -3.35
N ALA A 224 -25.60 14.74 -3.14
CA ALA A 224 -26.96 14.52 -2.61
C ALA A 224 -27.81 13.65 -3.55
N PHE A 225 -27.57 13.74 -4.87
CA PHE A 225 -28.22 12.90 -5.86
C PHE A 225 -27.76 11.44 -5.77
N ARG A 226 -26.47 11.18 -5.53
CA ARG A 226 -25.92 9.81 -5.36
C ARG A 226 -24.97 9.74 -4.15
N PRO A 227 -25.48 9.66 -2.91
CA PRO A 227 -24.68 9.82 -1.68
C PRO A 227 -23.63 8.72 -1.42
N CYS A 228 -23.69 7.61 -2.17
CA CYS A 228 -22.68 6.55 -2.16
C CYS A 228 -21.40 6.92 -2.93
N ARG A 229 -21.34 8.11 -3.56
CA ARG A 229 -20.19 8.58 -4.33
C ARG A 229 -19.34 9.57 -3.55
N ALA A 230 -18.09 9.22 -3.26
CA ALA A 230 -17.18 10.04 -2.47
C ALA A 230 -16.53 11.19 -3.24
N GLU A 231 -16.46 11.10 -4.57
CA GLU A 231 -15.70 12.02 -5.44
C GLU A 231 -16.05 13.50 -5.24
N PRO A 232 -17.33 13.92 -5.14
CA PRO A 232 -17.67 15.33 -4.96
C PRO A 232 -17.18 15.88 -3.62
N LEU A 233 -17.33 15.09 -2.54
CA LEU A 233 -16.86 15.49 -1.20
C LEU A 233 -15.34 15.57 -1.15
N HIS A 234 -14.64 14.65 -1.83
CA HIS A 234 -13.19 14.71 -1.96
C HIS A 234 -12.74 15.99 -2.70
N GLN A 235 -13.41 16.37 -3.80
CA GLN A 235 -13.09 17.62 -4.52
C GLN A 235 -13.30 18.86 -3.63
N ILE A 236 -14.37 18.88 -2.83
CA ILE A 236 -14.61 19.95 -1.84
C ILE A 236 -13.48 20.00 -0.80
N ALA A 237 -13.05 18.85 -0.29
CA ALA A 237 -11.96 18.77 0.68
C ALA A 237 -10.65 19.33 0.10
N VAL A 238 -10.30 18.92 -1.13
CA VAL A 238 -9.09 19.39 -1.84
C VAL A 238 -9.11 20.91 -2.01
N HIS A 239 -10.24 21.51 -2.38
CA HIS A 239 -10.37 22.96 -2.47
C HIS A 239 -10.04 23.63 -1.13
N TYR A 240 -10.69 23.20 -0.04
CA TYR A 240 -10.46 23.81 1.27
C TYR A 240 -9.02 23.62 1.77
N ARG A 241 -8.35 22.49 1.46
CA ARG A 241 -6.93 22.34 1.77
C ARG A 241 -6.05 23.30 0.99
N VAL A 242 -6.31 23.49 -0.31
CA VAL A 242 -5.56 24.45 -1.15
C VAL A 242 -5.72 25.88 -0.61
N GLU A 243 -6.92 26.25 -0.19
CA GLU A 243 -7.23 27.52 0.46
C GLU A 243 -6.82 27.59 1.95
N GLN A 244 -6.12 26.56 2.45
CA GLN A 244 -5.64 26.45 3.85
C GLN A 244 -6.75 26.51 4.92
N GLN A 245 -8.00 26.25 4.53
CA GLN A 245 -9.16 26.13 5.41
C GLN A 245 -9.28 24.69 5.92
N TYR A 246 -8.23 24.21 6.61
CA TYR A 246 -8.06 22.80 6.97
C TYR A 246 -9.18 22.23 7.84
N GLN A 247 -9.86 23.06 8.65
CA GLN A 247 -10.99 22.61 9.46
C GLN A 247 -12.17 22.13 8.60
N LEU A 248 -12.46 22.85 7.51
CA LEU A 248 -13.51 22.47 6.55
C LEU A 248 -13.02 21.33 5.67
N GLY A 249 -11.77 21.40 5.20
CA GLY A 249 -11.14 20.31 4.43
C GLY A 249 -11.22 18.96 5.17
N TYR A 250 -10.91 18.95 6.47
CA TYR A 250 -11.01 17.77 7.33
C TYR A 250 -12.44 17.20 7.39
N LEU A 251 -13.46 18.05 7.56
CA LEU A 251 -14.86 17.61 7.68
C LEU A 251 -15.31 16.87 6.41
N PHE A 252 -15.02 17.45 5.23
CA PHE A 252 -15.36 16.84 3.95
C PHE A 252 -14.52 15.59 3.65
N ALA A 253 -13.22 15.64 3.91
CA ALA A 253 -12.32 14.50 3.68
C ALA A 253 -12.68 13.30 4.56
N GLN A 254 -12.97 13.52 5.85
CA GLN A 254 -13.41 12.47 6.77
C GLN A 254 -14.70 11.81 6.27
N ARG A 255 -15.68 12.61 5.80
CA ARG A 255 -16.92 12.05 5.25
C ARG A 255 -16.66 11.26 3.96
N ALA A 256 -15.82 11.78 3.06
CA ALA A 256 -15.44 11.11 1.82
C ALA A 256 -14.73 9.77 2.09
N ALA A 257 -13.75 9.77 3.01
CA ALA A 257 -12.97 8.57 3.36
C ALA A 257 -13.80 7.48 4.06
N ALA A 258 -14.94 7.83 4.64
CA ALA A 258 -15.86 6.89 5.27
C ALA A 258 -16.83 6.21 4.27
N ILE A 259 -16.90 6.68 3.02
CA ILE A 259 -17.76 6.11 1.99
C ILE A 259 -16.98 4.98 1.29
N PRO A 260 -17.48 3.72 1.28
CA PRO A 260 -16.81 2.62 0.62
C PRO A 260 -16.96 2.71 -0.92
N LEU A 261 -16.07 2.02 -1.65
CA LEU A 261 -16.16 1.90 -3.10
C LEU A 261 -17.54 1.29 -3.49
N PRO A 262 -18.34 1.96 -4.33
CA PRO A 262 -19.62 1.42 -4.79
C PRO A 262 -19.40 0.20 -5.71
N GLY A 263 -20.15 -0.88 -5.46
CA GLY A 263 -19.97 -2.17 -6.15
C GLY A 263 -20.70 -2.32 -7.48
N GLU A 264 -21.71 -1.50 -7.75
CA GLU A 264 -22.58 -1.59 -8.94
C GLU A 264 -22.23 -0.56 -10.03
N ASP A 265 -21.46 0.48 -9.69
CA ASP A 265 -21.12 1.58 -10.58
C ASP A 265 -19.91 1.21 -11.47
N ILE A 266 -19.98 1.62 -12.74
CA ILE A 266 -19.04 1.20 -13.79
C ILE A 266 -17.96 2.28 -14.02
N SER A 267 -18.24 3.55 -13.71
CA SER A 267 -17.34 4.71 -13.93
C SER A 267 -17.01 5.43 -12.61
N VAL A 268 -16.11 4.84 -11.82
CA VAL A 268 -15.74 5.31 -10.47
C VAL A 268 -14.25 5.66 -10.42
N ASP A 269 -13.89 6.82 -9.84
CA ASP A 269 -12.49 7.13 -9.54
C ASP A 269 -12.03 6.33 -8.31
N ARG A 270 -11.54 5.12 -8.56
CA ARG A 270 -11.14 4.16 -7.51
C ARG A 270 -10.07 4.71 -6.57
N ASP A 271 -9.21 5.62 -7.06
CA ASP A 271 -8.15 6.21 -6.23
C ASP A 271 -8.72 7.05 -5.07
N VAL A 272 -9.88 7.69 -5.27
CA VAL A 272 -10.55 8.47 -4.22
C VAL A 272 -10.84 7.59 -3.00
N TYR A 273 -11.31 6.37 -3.24
CA TYR A 273 -11.70 5.40 -2.23
C TYR A 273 -10.49 4.63 -1.68
N ALA A 274 -9.56 4.26 -2.56
CA ALA A 274 -8.39 3.48 -2.20
C ALA A 274 -7.43 4.26 -1.30
N TRP A 275 -7.21 5.56 -1.59
CA TRP A 275 -6.21 6.33 -0.84
C TRP A 275 -6.41 7.85 -0.80
N ARG A 276 -6.92 8.53 -1.84
CA ARG A 276 -6.88 10.01 -1.89
C ARG A 276 -7.71 10.68 -0.81
N ALA A 277 -8.94 10.21 -0.56
CA ALA A 277 -9.77 10.79 0.49
C ALA A 277 -9.17 10.64 1.89
N LEU A 278 -8.53 9.49 2.15
CA LEU A 278 -7.87 9.23 3.43
C LEU A 278 -6.57 10.05 3.59
N ASP A 279 -5.81 10.25 2.51
CA ASP A 279 -4.61 11.10 2.49
C ASP A 279 -5.00 12.57 2.72
N GLU A 280 -6.07 13.04 2.08
CA GLU A 280 -6.61 14.38 2.27
C GLU A 280 -7.08 14.61 3.72
N GLN A 281 -7.74 13.62 4.34
CA GLN A 281 -8.10 13.66 5.76
C GLN A 281 -6.85 13.75 6.65
N ALA A 282 -5.83 12.95 6.37
CA ALA A 282 -4.59 12.93 7.15
C ALA A 282 -3.85 14.27 7.08
N VAL A 283 -3.74 14.86 5.88
CA VAL A 283 -3.12 16.17 5.70
C VAL A 283 -3.89 17.22 6.48
N CYS A 284 -5.21 17.34 6.29
CA CYS A 284 -6.00 18.33 7.00
C CYS A 284 -5.96 18.14 8.53
N ALA A 285 -5.98 16.89 9.02
CA ALA A 285 -5.87 16.56 10.44
C ALA A 285 -4.55 17.09 11.05
N SER A 286 -3.43 16.97 10.33
CA SER A 286 -2.12 17.46 10.78
C SER A 286 -2.09 18.98 11.00
N TRP A 287 -2.78 19.74 10.15
CA TRP A 287 -2.83 21.21 10.22
C TRP A 287 -3.76 21.77 11.28
N ILE A 288 -4.72 20.97 11.79
CA ILE A 288 -5.65 21.37 12.86
C ILE A 288 -5.27 20.80 14.23
N GLY A 289 -4.03 20.33 14.39
CA GLY A 289 -3.51 19.82 15.66
C GLY A 289 -3.91 18.39 16.01
N LYS A 290 -4.61 17.66 15.12
CA LYS A 290 -4.98 16.25 15.30
C LYS A 290 -3.83 15.31 14.91
N HIS A 291 -2.66 15.53 15.51
CA HIS A 291 -1.40 14.87 15.14
C HIS A 291 -1.44 13.35 15.26
N ALA A 292 -1.97 12.81 16.36
CA ALA A 292 -2.06 11.36 16.55
C ALA A 292 -2.99 10.68 15.51
N GLU A 293 -4.11 11.33 15.17
CA GLU A 293 -5.02 10.85 14.12
C GLU A 293 -4.33 10.90 12.75
N ALA A 294 -3.74 12.03 12.38
CA ALA A 294 -3.02 12.21 11.12
C ALA A 294 -1.93 11.14 10.93
N PHE A 295 -1.12 10.93 11.96
CA PHE A 295 -0.08 9.91 11.98
C PHE A 295 -0.64 8.49 11.75
N GLY A 296 -1.72 8.13 12.47
CA GLY A 296 -2.38 6.83 12.31
C GLY A 296 -3.00 6.64 10.92
N LEU A 297 -3.60 7.67 10.34
CA LEU A 297 -4.15 7.63 8.98
C LEU A 297 -3.05 7.43 7.93
N CYS A 298 -1.93 8.15 8.03
CA CYS A 298 -0.79 7.93 7.13
C CYS A 298 -0.21 6.51 7.26
N ARG A 299 -0.10 5.95 8.48
CA ARG A 299 0.37 4.57 8.66
C ARG A 299 -0.56 3.54 8.02
N ARG A 300 -1.88 3.75 8.13
CA ARG A 300 -2.88 2.92 7.41
C ARG A 300 -2.69 2.96 5.90
N LEU A 301 -2.42 4.15 5.34
CA LEU A 301 -2.12 4.31 3.92
C LEU A 301 -0.83 3.59 3.52
N LEU A 302 0.25 3.75 4.28
CA LEU A 302 1.54 3.12 4.00
C LEU A 302 1.48 1.58 4.09
N ALA A 303 0.59 1.03 4.93
CA ALA A 303 0.37 -0.41 5.01
C ALA A 303 -0.43 -0.97 3.81
N SER A 304 -1.19 -0.13 3.11
CA SER A 304 -2.05 -0.54 1.99
C SER A 304 -1.25 -0.90 0.75
N PRO A 305 -1.49 -2.06 0.11
CA PRO A 305 -0.87 -2.40 -1.17
C PRO A 305 -1.45 -1.58 -2.34
N GLU A 306 -2.63 -0.98 -2.18
CA GLU A 306 -3.28 -0.16 -3.20
C GLU A 306 -2.67 1.24 -3.33
N LEU A 307 -1.85 1.67 -2.36
CA LEU A 307 -1.15 2.94 -2.43
C LEU A 307 -0.05 2.89 -3.51
N PRO A 308 -0.10 3.76 -4.54
CA PRO A 308 0.91 3.78 -5.60
C PRO A 308 2.31 4.02 -5.05
N GLU A 309 3.31 3.31 -5.58
CA GLU A 309 4.70 3.39 -5.07
C GLU A 309 5.24 4.82 -5.11
N GLY A 310 4.96 5.57 -6.18
CA GLY A 310 5.36 6.98 -6.31
C GLY A 310 4.70 7.93 -5.29
N ARG A 311 3.62 7.51 -4.62
CA ARG A 311 2.93 8.30 -3.59
C ARG A 311 3.42 7.99 -2.17
N ARG A 312 4.04 6.83 -1.91
CA ARG A 312 4.47 6.40 -0.57
C ARG A 312 5.38 7.39 0.13
N GLN A 313 6.37 7.95 -0.57
CA GLN A 313 7.27 8.94 0.00
C GLN A 313 6.54 10.21 0.43
N GLY A 314 5.56 10.68 -0.36
CA GLY A 314 4.73 11.83 0.00
C GLY A 314 3.90 11.56 1.27
N VAL A 315 3.30 10.37 1.37
CA VAL A 315 2.53 9.98 2.57
C VAL A 315 3.43 9.81 3.79
N ALA A 316 4.64 9.26 3.63
CA ALA A 316 5.62 9.17 4.71
C ALA A 316 6.10 10.57 5.16
N GLY A 317 6.25 11.52 4.24
CA GLY A 317 6.46 12.93 4.57
C GLY A 317 5.31 13.52 5.37
N ASN A 318 4.06 13.30 4.94
CA ASN A 318 2.86 13.75 5.65
C ASN A 318 2.75 13.15 7.07
N ARG A 319 3.08 11.86 7.24
CA ARG A 319 3.16 11.20 8.55
C ARG A 319 4.11 11.95 9.48
N ASP A 320 5.29 12.25 8.98
CA ASP A 320 6.40 12.80 9.76
C ASP A 320 6.17 14.26 10.21
N VAL A 321 5.26 15.00 9.55
CA VAL A 321 4.83 16.36 9.99
C VAL A 321 4.32 16.36 11.43
N SER A 322 3.68 15.28 11.87
CA SER A 322 3.11 15.18 13.21
C SER A 322 4.13 14.78 14.29
N VAL A 323 5.32 14.34 13.92
CA VAL A 323 6.31 13.77 14.85
C VAL A 323 6.78 14.75 15.93
N PRO A 324 7.10 16.04 15.65
CA PRO A 324 7.53 16.96 16.68
C PRO A 324 6.50 17.11 17.83
N ALA A 325 5.22 17.27 17.49
CA ALA A 325 4.15 17.37 18.48
C ALA A 325 3.94 16.04 19.23
N MET A 326 4.08 14.90 18.55
CA MET A 326 3.98 13.58 19.20
C MET A 326 5.16 13.31 20.14
N LEU A 327 6.38 13.73 19.78
CA LEU A 327 7.56 13.65 20.64
C LEU A 327 7.39 14.50 21.90
N GLU A 328 6.89 15.73 21.75
CA GLU A 328 6.60 16.61 22.88
C GLU A 328 5.60 15.95 23.84
N ALA A 329 4.49 15.43 23.31
CA ALA A 329 3.50 14.70 24.11
C ALA A 329 4.09 13.46 24.81
N ALA A 330 4.96 12.71 24.13
CA ALA A 330 5.60 11.52 24.68
C ALA A 330 6.75 11.82 25.67
N SER A 331 7.17 13.08 25.82
CA SER A 331 8.31 13.43 26.69
C SER A 331 7.92 13.63 28.15
N SER A 332 6.62 13.84 28.42
CA SER A 332 6.11 14.01 29.78
C SER A 332 6.22 12.73 30.60
N TYR A 333 6.26 12.87 31.94
CA TYR A 333 6.33 11.70 32.82
C TYR A 333 4.97 10.96 32.86
N PRO A 334 4.92 9.66 32.49
CA PRO A 334 3.66 8.93 32.38
C PRO A 334 3.22 8.33 33.73
N ASP A 335 2.77 9.19 34.64
CA ASP A 335 2.44 8.84 36.05
C ASP A 335 1.53 7.60 36.17
N ALA A 336 0.43 7.56 35.41
CA ALA A 336 -0.53 6.45 35.43
C ALA A 336 0.10 5.11 34.99
N VAL A 337 0.96 5.13 33.96
CA VAL A 337 1.65 3.94 33.45
C VAL A 337 2.69 3.48 34.46
N VAL A 338 3.49 4.40 35.00
CA VAL A 338 4.51 4.09 36.00
C VAL A 338 3.86 3.53 37.27
N GLY A 339 2.76 4.10 37.74
CA GLY A 339 2.00 3.60 38.89
C GLY A 339 1.53 2.16 38.71
N GLY A 340 0.99 1.79 37.55
CA GLY A 340 0.57 0.41 37.25
C GLY A 340 1.74 -0.59 37.12
N LEU A 341 2.91 -0.08 36.77
CA LEU A 341 4.14 -0.85 36.65
C LEU A 341 4.81 -1.12 38.00
N VAL A 342 4.55 -0.31 39.04
CA VAL A 342 5.07 -0.50 40.39
C VAL A 342 4.13 -1.41 41.19
N GLY A 343 4.63 -2.57 41.66
CA GLY A 343 3.89 -3.45 42.57
C GLY A 343 3.16 -4.64 41.92
N SER A 344 3.21 -4.80 40.59
CA SER A 344 2.79 -6.03 39.91
C SER A 344 3.96 -7.03 39.87
N ALA A 345 3.74 -8.28 40.29
CA ALA A 345 4.65 -9.37 39.96
C ALA A 345 4.61 -9.57 38.44
N ARG A 346 5.74 -9.38 37.76
CA ARG A 346 5.80 -9.44 36.30
C ARG A 346 6.23 -10.82 35.84
N ASP A 347 5.30 -11.55 35.24
CA ASP A 347 5.56 -12.80 34.52
C ASP A 347 5.78 -12.54 33.01
N GLY A 348 6.39 -11.39 32.71
CA GLY A 348 6.63 -10.96 31.34
C GLY A 348 7.83 -11.65 30.71
N GLU A 349 7.74 -11.94 29.41
CA GLU A 349 8.74 -12.70 28.66
C GLU A 349 9.88 -11.83 28.08
N VAL A 350 9.78 -10.50 28.19
CA VAL A 350 10.76 -9.55 27.64
C VAL A 350 11.56 -8.87 28.75
N THR A 351 12.88 -8.81 28.59
CA THR A 351 13.73 -7.84 29.31
C THR A 351 13.97 -6.63 28.42
N VAL A 352 13.62 -5.44 28.90
CA VAL A 352 13.97 -4.17 28.24
C VAL A 352 15.22 -3.62 28.91
N SER A 353 16.28 -3.38 28.15
CA SER A 353 17.49 -2.73 28.67
C SER A 353 17.62 -1.31 28.14
N VAL A 354 18.04 -0.37 28.97
CA VAL A 354 18.32 1.02 28.57
C VAL A 354 19.77 1.37 28.91
N VAL A 355 20.51 1.93 27.96
CA VAL A 355 21.86 2.46 28.22
C VAL A 355 21.75 3.90 28.69
N ALA A 356 22.20 4.17 29.91
CA ALA A 356 22.23 5.51 30.46
C ALA A 356 23.60 6.17 30.27
N GLY A 357 23.59 7.37 29.71
CA GLY A 357 24.75 8.26 29.63
C GLY A 357 24.99 9.03 30.93
N SER A 358 25.80 10.09 30.88
CA SER A 358 26.00 10.99 32.02
C SER A 358 24.82 11.94 32.25
N ASP A 359 24.02 12.20 31.22
CA ASP A 359 22.85 13.06 31.33
C ASP A 359 21.60 12.24 31.76
N ARG A 360 21.15 12.51 32.98
CA ARG A 360 19.91 11.96 33.56
C ARG A 360 18.70 12.27 32.70
N GLU A 361 18.58 13.50 32.18
CA GLU A 361 17.40 13.95 31.44
C GLU A 361 17.24 13.19 30.13
N VAL A 362 18.35 12.92 29.43
CA VAL A 362 18.34 12.08 28.22
C VAL A 362 17.80 10.69 28.53
N THR A 363 18.23 10.09 29.64
CA THR A 363 17.73 8.77 30.09
C THR A 363 16.25 8.84 30.46
N GLU A 364 15.83 9.91 31.15
CA GLU A 364 14.42 10.15 31.52
C GLU A 364 13.54 10.27 30.27
N GLN A 365 13.97 11.02 29.25
CA GLN A 365 13.23 11.18 27.99
C GLN A 365 13.11 9.86 27.22
N THR A 366 14.15 9.01 27.22
CA THR A 366 14.06 7.65 26.65
C THR A 366 13.02 6.81 27.37
N LEU A 367 13.02 6.80 28.72
CA LEU A 367 12.03 6.06 29.51
C LEU A 367 10.61 6.59 29.27
N ASN A 368 10.39 7.89 29.39
CA ASN A 368 9.08 8.52 29.21
C ASN A 368 8.49 8.21 27.84
N SER A 369 9.28 8.44 26.79
CA SER A 369 8.80 8.24 25.42
C SER A 369 8.51 6.77 25.13
N PHE A 370 9.37 5.84 25.57
CA PHE A 370 9.11 4.42 25.40
C PHE A 370 7.83 3.99 26.14
N LEU A 371 7.64 4.42 27.39
CA LEU A 371 6.46 4.08 28.20
C LEU A 371 5.16 4.69 27.66
N HIS A 372 5.22 5.87 27.05
CA HIS A 372 4.07 6.49 26.39
C HIS A 372 3.70 5.77 25.08
N CYS A 373 4.70 5.27 24.34
CA CYS A 373 4.50 4.73 23.01
C CYS A 373 4.28 3.21 22.98
N CYS A 374 4.85 2.44 23.91
CA CYS A 374 4.67 0.99 23.98
C CYS A 374 3.32 0.64 24.59
N THR A 375 2.40 0.10 23.77
CA THR A 375 1.03 -0.22 24.21
C THR A 375 0.88 -1.61 24.82
N ASP A 376 1.91 -2.44 24.70
CA ASP A 376 1.94 -3.83 25.16
C ASP A 376 2.97 -4.10 26.27
N LEU A 377 3.17 -3.10 27.15
CA LEU A 377 4.08 -3.14 28.31
C LEU A 377 3.84 -4.34 29.26
N SER A 378 2.67 -4.96 29.22
CA SER A 378 2.35 -6.16 29.99
C SER A 378 3.27 -7.35 29.67
N ARG A 379 3.93 -7.36 28.51
CA ARG A 379 4.90 -8.40 28.14
C ARG A 379 6.30 -8.16 28.73
N VAL A 380 6.55 -7.00 29.33
CA VAL A 380 7.84 -6.71 29.97
C VAL A 380 7.92 -7.37 31.33
N GLY A 381 8.85 -8.30 31.48
CA GLY A 381 9.22 -8.89 32.77
C GLY A 381 10.09 -7.94 33.58
N ARG A 382 11.11 -7.36 32.95
CA ARG A 382 12.15 -6.56 33.63
C ARG A 382 12.57 -5.35 32.82
N PHE A 383 12.86 -4.26 33.53
CA PHE A 383 13.52 -3.08 32.99
C PHE A 383 14.89 -2.95 33.66
N VAL A 384 15.95 -2.98 32.86
CA VAL A 384 17.33 -2.88 33.35
C VAL A 384 17.99 -1.64 32.75
N VAL A 385 18.35 -0.68 33.58
CA VAL A 385 19.21 0.44 33.18
C VAL A 385 20.67 0.06 33.44
N VAL A 386 21.50 0.15 32.41
CA VAL A 386 22.94 -0.09 32.50
C VAL A 386 23.66 1.24 32.33
N GLY A 387 24.36 1.68 33.37
CA GLY A 387 24.99 3.00 33.39
C GLY A 387 26.48 2.95 33.05
N ALA A 388 26.92 3.82 32.14
CA ALA A 388 28.34 4.14 31.93
C ALA A 388 28.75 5.52 32.49
N GLY A 389 27.81 6.33 32.98
CA GLY A 389 28.14 7.70 33.41
C GLY A 389 27.16 8.42 34.33
N LEU A 390 26.06 7.79 34.78
CA LEU A 390 25.14 8.45 35.72
C LEU A 390 25.80 8.60 37.09
N SER A 391 25.64 9.79 37.71
CA SER A 391 26.03 9.99 39.10
C SER A 391 25.20 9.11 40.04
N ALA A 392 25.73 8.81 41.23
CA ALA A 392 24.98 8.08 42.25
C ALA A 392 23.68 8.81 42.65
N GLN A 393 23.69 10.14 42.61
CA GLN A 393 22.53 10.98 42.88
C GLN A 393 21.45 10.82 41.80
N ASP A 394 21.83 10.89 40.53
CA ASP A 394 20.90 10.74 39.41
C ASP A 394 20.32 9.33 39.33
N ARG A 395 21.15 8.32 39.62
CA ARG A 395 20.70 6.93 39.73
C ARG A 395 19.65 6.77 40.83
N ALA A 396 19.90 7.31 42.02
CA ALA A 396 18.95 7.25 43.14
C ALA A 396 17.64 7.98 42.79
N TRP A 397 17.74 9.14 42.12
CA TRP A 397 16.59 9.90 41.67
C TRP A 397 15.73 9.11 40.66
N LEU A 398 16.36 8.52 39.65
CA LEU A 398 15.66 7.69 38.65
C LEU A 398 15.03 6.45 39.30
N GLN A 399 15.72 5.80 40.23
CA GLN A 399 15.19 4.64 40.95
C GLN A 399 13.97 5.00 41.81
N GLN A 400 13.98 6.18 42.43
CA GLN A 400 12.83 6.68 43.18
C GLN A 400 11.63 7.00 42.27
N ARG A 401 11.89 7.60 41.10
CA ARG A 401 10.84 8.03 40.16
C ARG A 401 10.28 6.89 39.32
N TYR A 402 11.10 5.89 38.99
CA TYR A 402 10.72 4.71 38.23
C TYR A 402 10.96 3.47 39.10
N GLY A 403 10.10 3.27 40.12
CA GLY A 403 10.28 2.23 41.14
C GLY A 403 10.35 0.77 40.64
N PHE A 404 10.14 0.54 39.35
CA PHE A 404 10.26 -0.75 38.70
C PHE A 404 11.57 -0.97 37.92
N VAL A 405 12.43 0.05 37.83
CA VAL A 405 13.69 0.01 37.09
C VAL A 405 14.78 -0.57 37.98
N GLU A 406 15.45 -1.60 37.47
CA GLU A 406 16.63 -2.19 38.08
C GLU A 406 17.88 -1.57 37.46
N PHE A 407 18.88 -1.25 38.29
CA PHE A 407 20.14 -0.72 37.79
C PHE A 407 21.25 -1.77 37.88
N ALA A 408 21.94 -2.01 36.76
CA ALA A 408 23.13 -2.83 36.71
C ALA A 408 24.38 -1.97 36.49
N ASP A 409 25.46 -2.33 37.19
CA ASP A 409 26.76 -1.69 37.00
C ASP A 409 27.44 -2.26 35.76
N ALA A 410 27.93 -1.37 34.88
CA ALA A 410 28.69 -1.77 33.71
C ALA A 410 30.17 -2.05 34.07
N GLY A 411 30.68 -1.58 35.21
CA GLY A 411 32.09 -1.70 35.58
C GLY A 411 33.03 -0.96 34.61
N VAL A 412 32.50 0.01 33.88
CA VAL A 412 33.23 0.83 32.89
C VAL A 412 33.56 2.18 33.51
N GLY A 413 34.76 2.72 33.24
CA GLY A 413 35.16 4.05 33.69
C GLY A 413 34.34 5.16 33.03
N GLU A 414 34.22 6.31 33.70
CA GLU A 414 33.49 7.49 33.20
C GLU A 414 33.90 7.84 31.75
N GLY A 415 32.92 7.92 30.85
CA GLY A 415 33.12 8.39 29.47
C GLY A 415 33.36 7.31 28.40
N ALA A 416 33.48 6.03 28.77
CA ALA A 416 33.50 4.93 27.81
C ALA A 416 32.10 4.33 27.61
N GLY A 417 31.69 4.08 26.37
CA GLY A 417 30.37 3.49 26.07
C GLY A 417 30.21 2.09 26.67
N VAL A 418 28.98 1.71 27.03
CA VAL A 418 28.68 0.39 27.59
C VAL A 418 28.77 -0.68 26.48
N PRO A 419 29.69 -1.66 26.55
CA PRO A 419 29.70 -2.76 25.61
C PRO A 419 28.42 -3.58 25.70
N LEU A 420 27.81 -3.87 24.55
CA LEU A 420 26.53 -4.58 24.48
C LEU A 420 26.59 -5.99 25.12
N GLY A 421 27.78 -6.62 25.15
CA GLY A 421 28.03 -7.88 25.85
C GLY A 421 27.80 -7.82 27.37
N LEU A 422 28.09 -6.67 28.00
CA LEU A 422 27.82 -6.48 29.44
C LEU A 422 26.32 -6.32 29.71
N VAL A 423 25.60 -5.65 28.81
CA VAL A 423 24.13 -5.56 28.88
C VAL A 423 23.51 -6.94 28.74
N ARG A 424 23.98 -7.76 27.79
CA ARG A 424 23.50 -9.13 27.56
C ARG A 424 23.62 -10.02 28.80
N LYS A 425 24.65 -9.85 29.65
CA LYS A 425 24.83 -10.61 30.91
C LYS A 425 23.71 -10.36 31.93
N GLN A 426 23.02 -9.22 31.85
CA GLN A 426 21.90 -8.88 32.74
C GLN A 426 20.56 -9.49 32.29
N VAL A 427 20.53 -10.07 31.09
CA VAL A 427 19.31 -10.56 30.44
C VAL A 427 19.21 -12.08 30.55
N GLY A 428 18.20 -12.55 31.28
CA GLY A 428 17.89 -13.98 31.40
C GLY A 428 16.70 -14.44 30.53
N SER A 429 15.92 -13.51 30.00
CA SER A 429 14.75 -13.81 29.17
C SER A 429 15.13 -14.25 27.75
N ARG A 430 14.21 -14.94 27.09
CA ARG A 430 14.34 -15.29 25.67
C ARG A 430 14.37 -14.04 24.79
N TRP A 431 13.50 -13.08 25.09
CA TRP A 431 13.36 -11.86 24.31
C TRP A 431 14.04 -10.70 25.02
N TRP A 432 14.82 -9.95 24.26
CA TRP A 432 15.58 -8.81 24.77
C TRP A 432 15.38 -7.60 23.87
N LEU A 433 14.67 -6.59 24.36
CA LEU A 433 14.61 -5.28 23.70
C LEU A 433 15.73 -4.40 24.25
N HIS A 434 16.68 -4.04 23.39
CA HIS A 434 17.75 -3.13 23.72
C HIS A 434 17.43 -1.72 23.26
N LEU A 435 17.45 -0.75 24.18
CA LEU A 435 17.35 0.68 23.92
C LEU A 435 18.73 1.31 24.18
N GLY A 436 19.39 1.76 23.12
CA GLY A 436 20.64 2.51 23.24
C GLY A 436 20.44 3.86 23.94
N GLN A 437 21.53 4.58 24.16
CA GLN A 437 21.47 5.91 24.78
C GLN A 437 20.74 6.92 23.87
N GLY A 438 19.82 7.70 24.45
CA GLY A 438 19.25 8.90 23.82
C GLY A 438 18.14 8.69 22.80
N TRP A 439 17.62 7.47 22.67
CA TRP A 439 16.51 7.20 21.76
C TRP A 439 15.17 7.67 22.35
N ARG A 440 14.37 8.36 21.52
CA ARG A 440 13.04 8.87 21.85
C ARG A 440 12.00 8.31 20.89
N PHE A 441 11.01 7.65 21.44
CA PHE A 441 9.90 7.07 20.70
C PHE A 441 8.79 8.11 20.50
N PHE A 442 8.06 8.02 19.39
CA PHE A 442 6.94 8.93 19.12
C PHE A 442 5.69 8.24 18.62
N ALA A 443 5.79 6.98 18.20
CA ALA A 443 4.69 6.25 17.58
C ALA A 443 4.06 5.27 18.57
N PRO A 444 2.76 5.40 18.91
CA PRO A 444 2.06 4.35 19.65
C PRO A 444 2.09 3.02 18.87
N GLU A 445 2.57 1.95 19.50
CA GLU A 445 2.76 0.65 18.87
C GLU A 445 2.87 -0.50 19.90
N ASP A 446 2.38 -1.67 19.49
CA ASP A 446 2.60 -2.94 20.19
C ASP A 446 4.02 -3.45 19.90
N TYR A 447 5.04 -2.67 20.27
CA TYR A 447 6.44 -2.90 19.89
C TYR A 447 6.89 -4.33 20.21
N LEU A 448 6.53 -4.86 21.38
CA LEU A 448 7.03 -6.15 21.83
C LEU A 448 6.39 -7.29 21.04
N GLY A 449 5.07 -7.26 20.89
CA GLY A 449 4.25 -8.14 20.04
C GLY A 449 4.76 -8.15 18.61
N ARG A 450 4.94 -6.97 18.03
CA ARG A 450 5.35 -6.79 16.64
C ARG A 450 6.74 -7.33 16.38
N LEU A 451 7.73 -6.95 17.20
CA LEU A 451 9.11 -7.41 17.05
C LEU A 451 9.26 -8.92 17.31
N ILE A 452 8.54 -9.47 18.30
CA ILE A 452 8.51 -10.92 18.55
C ILE A 452 7.85 -11.66 17.38
N GLY A 453 6.74 -11.14 16.85
CA GLY A 453 6.07 -11.73 15.69
C GLY A 453 6.98 -11.85 14.47
N VAL A 454 7.86 -10.87 14.23
CA VAL A 454 8.88 -10.97 13.18
C VAL A 454 9.88 -12.10 13.47
N LEU A 455 10.40 -12.20 14.70
CA LEU A 455 11.35 -13.26 15.10
C LEU A 455 10.74 -14.66 15.02
N GLU A 456 9.45 -14.79 15.31
CA GLU A 456 8.72 -16.05 15.19
C GLU A 456 8.44 -16.42 13.74
N ALA A 457 8.06 -15.44 12.91
CA ALA A 457 7.80 -15.63 11.49
C ALA A 457 9.07 -15.95 10.67
N GLU A 458 10.23 -15.46 11.10
CA GLU A 458 11.50 -15.60 10.40
C GLU A 458 12.52 -16.40 11.25
N PRO A 459 12.58 -17.74 11.14
CA PRO A 459 13.43 -18.58 12.00
C PRO A 459 14.94 -18.32 11.89
N ARG A 460 15.38 -17.68 10.80
CA ARG A 460 16.77 -17.29 10.58
C ARG A 460 17.10 -15.90 11.11
N VAL A 461 16.10 -15.11 11.48
CA VAL A 461 16.31 -13.77 12.01
C VAL A 461 16.61 -13.86 13.50
N PHE A 462 17.71 -13.26 13.94
CA PHE A 462 18.09 -13.23 15.37
C PHE A 462 17.89 -11.85 16.02
N GLN A 463 17.78 -10.79 15.21
CA GLN A 463 17.58 -9.42 15.65
C GLN A 463 16.57 -8.70 14.73
N VAL A 464 15.68 -7.91 15.33
CA VAL A 464 14.74 -7.03 14.63
C VAL A 464 14.93 -5.60 15.12
N GLY A 465 15.39 -4.72 14.24
CA GLY A 465 15.49 -3.29 14.53
C GLY A 465 14.12 -2.60 14.49
N VAL A 466 13.92 -1.62 15.37
CA VAL A 466 12.68 -0.83 15.42
C VAL A 466 12.54 0.08 14.20
N ASN A 467 13.64 0.69 13.75
CA ASN A 467 13.62 1.64 12.64
C ASN A 467 14.01 1.00 11.31
N TYR A 468 13.26 1.32 10.27
CA TYR A 468 13.63 1.02 8.89
C TYR A 468 14.96 1.69 8.52
N GLY A 469 15.87 0.90 7.96
CA GLY A 469 17.19 1.39 7.51
C GLY A 469 18.10 1.83 8.66
N ASP A 470 17.84 1.40 9.90
CA ASP A 470 18.59 1.82 11.10
C ASP A 470 18.66 3.35 11.25
N ALA A 471 17.60 4.03 10.81
CA ALA A 471 17.55 5.48 10.79
C ALA A 471 17.65 6.07 12.20
N VAL A 472 18.47 7.12 12.34
CA VAL A 472 18.65 7.87 13.59
C VAL A 472 17.80 9.14 13.65
N LYS A 473 17.26 9.57 12.50
CA LYS A 473 16.42 10.76 12.30
C LYS A 473 15.24 10.40 11.39
N LEU A 474 14.27 11.30 11.28
CA LEU A 474 13.20 11.18 10.30
C LEU A 474 13.78 11.19 8.88
N THR A 475 13.34 10.23 8.07
CA THR A 475 13.80 10.03 6.69
C THR A 475 12.73 10.34 5.66
N HIS A 476 11.49 10.61 6.09
CA HIS A 476 10.33 10.78 5.21
C HIS A 476 10.14 9.58 4.27
N SER A 477 10.45 8.38 4.78
CA SER A 477 10.41 7.15 4.01
C SER A 477 9.80 5.98 4.79
N CYS A 478 9.44 4.95 4.04
CA CYS A 478 9.07 3.63 4.50
C CYS A 478 9.64 2.59 3.52
N ALA A 479 9.56 1.31 3.87
CA ALA A 479 9.89 0.25 2.93
C ALA A 479 9.00 0.29 1.69
N ALA A 480 9.60 0.00 0.53
CA ALA A 480 8.88 -0.22 -0.72
C ALA A 480 7.98 -1.45 -0.62
N GLU A 481 6.83 -1.45 -1.29
CA GLU A 481 5.86 -2.56 -1.16
C GLU A 481 6.42 -3.91 -1.61
N LYS A 482 7.23 -3.91 -2.67
CA LYS A 482 7.89 -5.12 -3.19
C LYS A 482 8.92 -5.76 -2.24
N LEU A 483 9.45 -4.98 -1.29
CA LEU A 483 10.44 -5.46 -0.31
C LEU A 483 9.77 -5.87 1.01
N ALA A 484 8.56 -5.37 1.26
CA ALA A 484 7.84 -5.57 2.50
C ALA A 484 7.31 -7.00 2.63
N ARG A 485 7.51 -7.56 3.81
CA ARG A 485 6.94 -8.84 4.26
C ARG A 485 5.83 -8.58 5.26
N ARG A 486 4.95 -9.57 5.43
CA ARG A 486 3.84 -9.53 6.38
C ARG A 486 3.73 -10.87 7.10
N ALA A 487 3.52 -10.81 8.41
CA ALA A 487 3.17 -11.98 9.21
C ALA A 487 2.14 -11.61 10.29
N PRO A 488 1.31 -12.56 10.73
CA PRO A 488 0.39 -12.34 11.85
C PRO A 488 1.15 -11.83 13.08
N GLY A 489 0.63 -10.79 13.74
CA GLY A 489 1.29 -10.15 14.88
C GLY A 489 2.48 -9.25 14.55
N ALA A 490 3.22 -9.52 13.46
CA ALA A 490 4.38 -8.74 13.03
C ALA A 490 4.05 -7.47 12.23
N GLY A 491 2.86 -7.41 11.63
CA GLY A 491 2.52 -6.36 10.68
C GLY A 491 3.46 -6.37 9.48
N ARG A 492 3.84 -5.18 8.98
CA ARG A 492 4.75 -4.99 7.84
C ARG A 492 6.20 -4.87 8.33
N TYR A 493 7.14 -5.54 7.67
CA TYR A 493 8.56 -5.51 8.03
C TYR A 493 9.43 -5.81 6.82
N VAL A 494 10.75 -5.67 6.94
CA VAL A 494 11.71 -6.05 5.88
C VAL A 494 12.85 -6.88 6.47
N LEU A 495 13.43 -7.77 5.66
CA LEU A 495 14.74 -8.33 5.99
C LEU A 495 15.80 -7.24 5.82
N ALA A 496 16.81 -7.28 6.67
CA ALA A 496 17.91 -6.33 6.67
C ALA A 496 19.23 -7.06 6.46
N ASP A 497 20.17 -6.38 5.81
CA ASP A 497 21.51 -6.92 5.53
C ASP A 497 22.51 -6.60 6.65
N ALA A 498 22.10 -5.77 7.61
CA ALA A 498 22.94 -5.26 8.70
C ALA A 498 22.26 -5.41 10.07
N VAL A 499 23.10 -5.60 11.09
CA VAL A 499 22.69 -5.58 12.50
C VAL A 499 22.35 -4.14 12.87
N ALA A 500 21.17 -3.93 13.44
CA ALA A 500 20.72 -2.60 13.85
C ALA A 500 21.58 -2.09 15.01
N SER A 501 21.98 -0.82 14.92
CA SER A 501 22.68 -0.08 15.98
C SER A 501 21.74 0.67 16.90
N GLY A 502 20.53 1.00 16.41
CA GLY A 502 19.46 1.58 17.22
C GLY A 502 18.69 0.57 18.06
N PRO A 503 17.48 0.96 18.55
CA PRO A 503 16.64 0.09 19.34
C PRO A 503 16.28 -1.19 18.58
N ALA A 504 16.47 -2.34 19.22
CA ALA A 504 16.29 -3.62 18.55
C ALA A 504 15.91 -4.74 19.54
N MET A 505 15.06 -5.65 19.07
CA MET A 505 14.72 -6.89 19.77
C MET A 505 15.66 -8.02 19.33
N PHE A 506 16.13 -8.82 20.27
CA PHE A 506 16.92 -10.03 20.02
C PHE A 506 16.19 -11.30 20.49
N ASP A 507 16.32 -12.39 19.73
CA ASP A 507 16.17 -13.75 20.24
C ASP A 507 17.51 -14.15 20.87
N THR A 508 17.58 -14.25 22.20
CA THR A 508 18.85 -14.44 22.91
C THR A 508 19.51 -15.78 22.58
N ALA A 509 18.74 -16.84 22.36
CA ALA A 509 19.28 -18.15 21.98
C ALA A 509 19.90 -18.11 20.57
N ARG A 510 19.24 -17.42 19.62
CA ARG A 510 19.78 -17.26 18.27
C ARG A 510 20.98 -16.31 18.23
N LEU A 511 20.98 -15.26 19.04
CA LEU A 511 22.13 -14.37 19.22
C LEU A 511 23.36 -15.13 19.72
N ASP A 512 23.18 -16.00 20.72
CA ASP A 512 24.28 -16.81 21.26
C ASP A 512 24.81 -17.78 20.20
N LYS A 513 23.92 -18.38 19.39
CA LYS A 513 24.28 -19.19 18.21
C LYS A 513 25.01 -18.38 17.12
N ALA A 514 24.71 -17.10 16.97
CA ALA A 514 25.40 -16.20 16.04
C ALA A 514 26.84 -15.84 16.49
N GLY A 515 27.33 -16.42 17.58
CA GLY A 515 28.65 -16.15 18.15
C GLY A 515 28.62 -15.14 19.30
N GLY A 516 27.43 -14.71 19.74
CA GLY A 516 27.22 -13.82 20.88
C GLY A 516 27.85 -12.43 20.70
N LEU A 517 27.83 -11.66 21.80
CA LEU A 517 28.49 -10.37 21.93
C LEU A 517 29.74 -10.56 22.79
N LYS A 518 30.92 -10.28 22.24
CA LYS A 518 32.18 -10.45 22.96
C LYS A 518 32.69 -9.11 23.45
N ASP A 519 33.10 -9.06 24.72
CA ASP A 519 33.59 -7.84 25.38
C ASP A 519 34.90 -7.29 24.78
N THR A 520 35.59 -8.08 23.94
CA THR A 520 36.84 -7.73 23.26
C THR A 520 36.65 -7.11 21.87
N ASP A 521 35.42 -7.06 21.36
CA ASP A 521 35.15 -6.59 20.00
C ASP A 521 35.26 -5.05 19.96
N SER A 522 36.16 -4.51 19.14
CA SER A 522 36.33 -3.06 18.95
C SER A 522 35.13 -2.39 18.28
N ASP A 523 34.39 -3.16 17.49
CA ASP A 523 33.06 -2.84 16.95
C ASP A 523 32.18 -4.10 17.04
N PRO A 524 31.45 -4.26 18.17
CA PRO A 524 30.64 -5.44 18.42
C PRO A 524 29.58 -5.70 17.36
N ILE A 525 29.05 -4.66 16.72
CA ILE A 525 27.96 -4.76 15.74
C ILE A 525 28.52 -5.25 14.39
N ALA A 526 29.61 -4.65 13.91
CA ALA A 526 30.25 -5.07 12.67
C ALA A 526 30.78 -6.52 12.77
N GLN A 527 31.36 -6.89 13.91
CA GLN A 527 31.88 -8.24 14.11
C GLN A 527 30.74 -9.27 14.26
N LEU A 528 29.65 -8.92 14.95
CA LEU A 528 28.46 -9.77 15.03
C LEU A 528 27.82 -10.01 13.65
N ARG A 529 27.85 -9.01 12.75
CA ARG A 529 27.40 -9.17 11.36
C ARG A 529 28.18 -10.27 10.63
N GLN A 530 29.50 -10.28 10.75
CA GLN A 530 30.34 -11.29 10.09
C GLN A 530 30.09 -12.69 10.66
N ARG A 531 29.95 -12.81 11.99
CA ARG A 531 29.70 -14.09 12.67
C ARG A 531 28.31 -14.65 12.38
N SER A 532 27.27 -13.80 12.41
CA SER A 532 25.89 -14.20 12.10
C SER A 532 25.74 -14.69 10.66
N ALA A 533 26.37 -14.02 9.68
CA ALA A 533 26.40 -14.47 8.29
C ALA A 533 27.01 -15.88 8.16
N THR A 534 28.10 -16.15 8.88
CA THR A 534 28.74 -17.48 8.93
C THR A 534 27.82 -18.52 9.58
N ALA A 535 27.00 -18.13 10.55
CA ALA A 535 26.01 -18.98 11.21
C ALA A 535 24.71 -19.16 10.40
N GLY A 536 24.59 -18.53 9.22
CA GLY A 536 23.39 -18.57 8.38
C GLY A 536 22.19 -17.82 8.98
N LEU A 537 22.45 -16.87 9.88
CA LEU A 537 21.46 -16.03 10.53
C LEU A 537 21.42 -14.63 9.89
N SER A 538 20.24 -14.03 9.86
CA SER A 538 19.96 -12.73 9.26
C SER A 538 19.34 -11.76 10.27
N THR A 539 19.09 -10.52 9.85
CA THR A 539 18.38 -9.52 10.64
C THR A 539 17.14 -9.03 9.89
N ALA A 540 16.27 -8.31 10.59
CA ALA A 540 15.11 -7.65 10.03
C ALA A 540 14.92 -6.28 10.67
N THR A 541 14.05 -5.45 10.10
CA THR A 541 13.60 -4.21 10.72
C THR A 541 12.11 -4.04 10.47
N LEU A 542 11.43 -3.25 11.30
CA LEU A 542 10.12 -2.71 10.92
C LEU A 542 10.28 -1.83 9.67
N ASP A 543 9.16 -1.51 9.03
CA ASP A 543 9.11 -0.89 7.71
C ASP A 543 9.08 0.65 7.72
N GLU A 544 9.22 1.25 8.90
CA GLU A 544 9.15 2.70 9.11
C GLU A 544 10.08 3.17 10.24
N VAL A 545 10.24 4.49 10.37
CA VAL A 545 10.94 5.13 11.50
C VAL A 545 9.92 5.40 12.60
N LEU A 546 10.20 4.92 13.82
CA LEU A 546 9.28 4.98 14.98
C LEU A 546 9.92 5.62 16.22
N CYS A 547 11.24 5.80 16.20
CA CYS A 547 11.99 6.55 17.19
C CYS A 547 13.12 7.35 16.52
N ILE A 548 13.62 8.37 17.18
CA ILE A 548 14.82 9.12 16.74
C ILE A 548 15.79 9.23 17.91
N THR A 549 17.06 9.52 17.62
CA THR A 549 18.03 9.81 18.68
C THR A 549 18.13 11.31 18.92
N ALA A 550 18.22 11.71 20.19
CA ALA A 550 18.63 13.05 20.58
C ALA A 550 20.15 13.15 20.31
N ILE A 551 20.53 13.80 19.21
CA ILE A 551 21.94 14.18 18.98
C ILE A 551 22.24 15.44 19.77
#